data_AF-A0A0F8ZKA6-F1
#
_entry.id   AF-A0A0F8ZKA6-F1
#
_cell.length_a   1.000
_cell.length_b   1.000
_cell.length_c   1.000
_cell.angle_alpha   90.00
_cell.angle_beta   90.00
_cell.angle_gamma   90.00
#
_symmetry.space_group_name_H-M   'P 1'
#
loop_
_entity.id
_entity.type
_entity.pdbx_description
1 polymer ?
#
loop_
_entity_poly.entity_id
_entity_poly.type
_entity_poly.pdbx_seq_one_letter_code
_entity_poly.pdbx_strand_id
1 'polypeptide(L)'
;MNATDVKSKDLQAWAEIKMLKQRLPLPKKPKASDPEFAYPEDPGILEPIEIGQYMSRFTAWFNYATSLLGRITSELVLVEAEYRREVDSRCSEVLVDLPGKPTVKVIEAEVLKRFDELGPLYKRRLQLLTIKETLEARARIYERGYSAMSRELSRREMEAKLQ
;
A
#
# COMPACT_ATOMS: atom_id res chain seq x y z
N MET A 1 -5.26 22.85 10.93
CA MET A 1 -4.06 22.41 10.18
C MET A 1 -4.54 21.70 8.94
N ASN A 2 -4.19 22.20 7.76
CA ASN A 2 -4.61 21.59 6.50
C ASN A 2 -3.76 20.33 6.23
N ALA A 3 -4.35 19.29 5.65
CA ALA A 3 -3.64 18.05 5.30
C ALA A 3 -2.50 18.27 4.29
N THR A 4 -2.50 19.41 3.61
CA THR A 4 -1.47 19.86 2.67
C THR A 4 -0.21 20.43 3.33
N ASP A 5 -0.23 20.76 4.63
CA ASP A 5 0.89 21.39 5.32
C ASP A 5 1.88 20.38 5.94
N VAL A 6 1.52 19.10 6.00
CA VAL A 6 2.37 18.08 6.64
C VAL A 6 3.37 17.56 5.62
N LYS A 7 4.57 18.15 5.59
CA LYS A 7 5.65 17.67 4.73
C LYS A 7 5.99 16.24 5.13
N SER A 8 6.15 15.33 4.16
CA SER A 8 6.51 13.92 4.40
C SER A 8 7.74 13.73 5.30
N LYS A 9 8.66 14.72 5.32
CA LYS A 9 9.80 14.77 6.23
C LYS A 9 9.41 14.96 7.70
N ASP A 10 8.37 15.74 7.98
CA ASP A 10 7.90 16.02 9.34
C ASP A 10 7.18 14.80 9.94
N LEU A 11 6.42 14.07 9.11
CA LEU A 11 5.84 12.76 9.45
C LEU A 11 6.92 11.72 9.77
N GLN A 12 8.00 11.71 8.98
CA GLN A 12 9.11 10.80 9.19
C GLN A 12 9.88 11.14 10.47
N ALA A 13 10.19 12.42 10.71
CA ALA A 13 10.85 12.88 11.92
C ALA A 13 10.01 12.59 13.18
N TRP A 14 8.69 12.81 13.11
CA TRP A 14 7.78 12.47 14.21
C TRP A 14 7.76 10.98 14.52
N ALA A 15 7.72 10.13 13.49
CA ALA A 15 7.75 8.67 13.64
C ALA A 15 9.08 8.17 14.24
N GLU A 16 10.21 8.73 13.80
CA GLU A 16 11.54 8.41 14.32
C GLU A 16 11.67 8.78 15.81
N ILE A 17 11.17 9.95 16.22
CA ILE A 17 11.18 10.39 17.64
C ILE A 17 10.31 9.47 18.52
N LYS A 18 9.13 9.06 18.05
CA LYS A 18 8.24 8.14 18.77
C LYS A 18 8.85 6.75 18.93
N MET A 19 9.54 6.25 17.92
CA MET A 19 10.16 4.91 17.91
C MET A 19 11.46 4.86 18.74
N LEU A 20 12.26 5.92 18.71
CA LEU A 20 13.44 6.09 19.58
C LEU A 20 13.09 6.05 21.08
N LYS A 21 11.94 6.65 21.46
CA LYS A 21 11.43 6.59 22.85
C LYS A 21 11.08 5.16 23.29
N GLN A 22 10.82 4.24 22.37
CA GLN A 22 10.44 2.86 22.66
C GLN A 22 11.60 1.86 22.52
N ARG A 23 12.83 2.32 22.21
CA ARG A 23 14.03 1.48 22.01
C ARG A 23 13.85 0.35 20.99
N LEU A 24 12.94 0.51 20.03
CA LEU A 24 12.72 -0.48 18.98
C LEU A 24 13.64 -0.18 17.79
N PRO A 25 14.43 -1.17 17.30
CA PRO A 25 15.24 -0.96 16.12
C PRO A 25 14.34 -0.78 14.89
N LEU A 26 14.45 0.38 14.24
CA LEU A 26 13.76 0.63 12.98
C LEU A 26 14.38 -0.26 11.88
N PRO A 27 13.58 -1.09 11.17
CA PRO A 27 14.09 -1.82 10.02
C PRO A 27 14.56 -0.81 8.98
N LYS A 28 15.80 -0.97 8.50
CA LYS A 28 16.37 -0.09 7.48
C LYS A 28 15.53 -0.20 6.21
N LYS A 29 15.06 0.95 5.73
CA LYS A 29 14.35 1.05 4.45
C LYS A 29 15.23 0.46 3.34
N PRO A 30 14.71 -0.38 2.43
CA PRO A 30 15.46 -0.83 1.26
C PRO A 30 16.01 0.38 0.50
N LYS A 31 17.31 0.38 0.21
CA LYS A 31 18.01 1.55 -0.37
C LYS A 31 17.79 1.75 -1.87
N ALA A 32 17.25 0.75 -2.57
CA ALA A 32 17.01 0.81 -4.01
C ALA A 32 15.53 1.15 -4.30
N SER A 33 15.32 2.06 -5.25
CA SER A 33 14.04 2.22 -5.95
C SER A 33 13.69 0.87 -6.58
N ASP A 34 12.71 0.17 -6.00
CA ASP A 34 12.27 -1.17 -6.40
C ASP A 34 13.38 -2.07 -6.94
N PRO A 35 14.12 -2.79 -6.08
CA PRO A 35 14.88 -3.92 -6.59
C PRO A 35 13.86 -4.83 -7.27
N GLU A 36 14.02 -5.07 -8.58
CA GLU A 36 13.39 -6.19 -9.26
C GLU A 36 13.67 -7.41 -8.38
N PHE A 37 12.63 -7.84 -7.66
CA PHE A 37 12.80 -8.75 -6.57
C PHE A 37 12.82 -10.16 -7.15
N ALA A 38 13.98 -10.54 -7.69
CA ALA A 38 14.23 -11.90 -8.15
C ALA A 38 14.35 -12.80 -6.92
N TYR A 39 13.38 -13.68 -6.73
CA TYR A 39 13.46 -14.76 -5.76
C TYR A 39 13.30 -16.09 -6.49
N PRO A 40 13.85 -17.18 -5.94
CA PRO A 40 13.71 -18.51 -6.53
C PRO A 40 12.22 -18.88 -6.62
N GLU A 41 11.72 -19.00 -7.85
CA GLU A 41 10.33 -19.42 -8.13
C GLU A 41 10.11 -20.90 -7.78
N ASP A 42 11.19 -21.69 -7.81
CA ASP A 42 11.21 -23.08 -7.36
C ASP A 42 11.93 -23.19 -6.01
N PRO A 43 11.22 -23.50 -4.91
CA PRO A 43 11.85 -23.80 -3.62
C PRO A 43 12.68 -25.10 -3.60
N GLY A 44 12.44 -26.02 -4.55
CA GLY A 44 13.08 -27.33 -4.60
C GLY A 44 14.59 -27.29 -4.83
N ILE A 45 15.10 -26.24 -5.47
CA ILE A 45 16.52 -26.05 -5.73
C ILE A 45 17.32 -25.50 -4.54
N LEU A 46 16.64 -25.09 -3.46
CA LEU A 46 17.27 -24.44 -2.30
C LEU A 46 17.67 -25.47 -1.25
N GLU A 47 18.67 -25.15 -0.43
CA GLU A 47 18.98 -25.90 0.79
C GLU A 47 18.01 -25.51 1.94
N PRO A 48 17.78 -26.39 2.94
CA PRO A 48 16.85 -26.10 4.05
C PRO A 48 17.18 -24.80 4.80
N ILE A 49 18.46 -24.49 4.96
CA ILE A 49 18.91 -23.24 5.58
C ILE A 49 18.56 -22.01 4.74
N GLU A 50 18.64 -22.11 3.42
CA GLU A 50 18.28 -21.04 2.49
C GLU A 50 16.78 -20.82 2.48
N ILE A 51 15.98 -21.90 2.53
CA ILE A 51 14.53 -21.83 2.70
C ILE A 51 14.18 -21.03 3.96
N GLY A 52 14.80 -21.34 5.10
CA GLY A 52 14.60 -20.61 6.35
C GLY A 52 14.96 -19.12 6.26
N GLN A 53 16.06 -18.78 5.57
CA GLN A 53 16.45 -17.39 5.31
C GLN A 53 15.42 -16.66 4.44
N TYR A 54 14.91 -17.29 3.38
CA TYR A 54 13.87 -16.70 2.54
C TYR A 54 12.55 -16.52 3.28
N MET A 55 12.14 -17.49 4.10
CA MET A 55 10.96 -17.36 4.97
C MET A 55 11.08 -16.12 5.88
N SER A 56 12.21 -15.96 6.57
CA SER A 56 12.45 -14.80 7.43
C SER A 56 12.38 -13.47 6.65
N ARG A 57 12.96 -13.43 5.45
CA ARG A 57 12.92 -12.25 4.57
C ARG A 57 11.50 -11.94 4.10
N PHE A 58 10.74 -12.94 3.64
CA PHE A 58 9.34 -12.76 3.23
C PHE A 58 8.48 -12.22 4.37
N THR A 59 8.64 -12.72 5.60
CA THR A 59 7.95 -12.17 6.77
C THR A 59 8.33 -10.71 7.03
N ALA A 60 9.62 -10.37 6.97
CA ALA A 60 10.07 -9.00 7.18
C ALA A 60 9.50 -8.03 6.13
N TRP A 61 9.49 -8.43 4.85
CA TRP A 61 8.93 -7.61 3.78
C TRP A 61 7.41 -7.53 3.82
N PHE A 62 6.74 -8.62 4.18
CA PHE A 62 5.29 -8.62 4.41
C PHE A 62 4.91 -7.60 5.49
N ASN A 63 5.58 -7.64 6.64
CA ASN A 63 5.36 -6.69 7.73
C ASN A 63 5.65 -5.25 7.32
N TYR A 64 6.70 -5.03 6.53
CA TYR A 64 7.01 -3.71 6.01
C TYR A 64 5.94 -3.20 5.02
N ALA A 65 5.51 -4.04 4.07
CA ALA A 65 4.49 -3.70 3.08
C ALA A 65 3.13 -3.44 3.74
N THR A 66 2.72 -4.24 4.72
CA THR A 66 1.46 -4.04 5.47
C THR A 66 1.51 -2.78 6.33
N SER A 67 2.65 -2.46 6.94
CA SER A 67 2.84 -1.19 7.65
C SER A 67 2.69 0.03 6.73
N LEU A 68 3.30 -0.01 5.54
CA LEU A 68 3.13 1.04 4.53
C LEU A 68 1.70 1.13 4.03
N LEU A 69 1.06 -0.02 3.78
CA LEU A 69 -0.32 -0.11 3.32
C LEU A 69 -1.27 0.54 4.33
N GLY A 70 -1.07 0.29 5.62
CA GLY A 70 -1.83 0.94 6.70
C GLY A 70 -1.74 2.46 6.64
N ARG A 71 -0.52 3.01 6.46
CA ARG A 71 -0.31 4.47 6.35
C ARG A 71 -1.02 5.06 5.14
N ILE A 72 -0.85 4.45 3.96
CA ILE A 72 -1.47 4.91 2.71
C ILE A 72 -2.99 4.79 2.79
N THR A 73 -3.51 3.75 3.42
CA THR A 73 -4.95 3.55 3.60
C THR A 73 -5.55 4.64 4.49
N SER A 74 -4.90 4.98 5.61
CA SER A 74 -5.35 6.09 6.46
C SER A 74 -5.35 7.42 5.73
N GLU A 75 -4.31 7.71 4.94
CA GLU A 75 -4.26 8.93 4.14
C GLU A 75 -5.34 8.95 3.04
N LEU A 76 -5.52 7.84 2.33
CA LEU A 76 -6.54 7.70 1.30
C LEU A 76 -7.95 7.93 1.89
N VAL A 77 -8.25 7.40 3.07
CA VAL A 77 -9.56 7.61 3.72
C VAL A 77 -9.84 9.11 3.95
N LEU A 78 -8.84 9.88 4.39
CA LEU A 78 -8.98 11.32 4.58
C LEU A 78 -9.19 12.05 3.25
N VAL A 79 -8.37 11.74 2.25
CA VAL A 79 -8.45 12.36 0.92
C VAL A 79 -9.78 12.01 0.24
N GLU A 80 -10.28 10.78 0.38
CA GLU A 80 -11.58 10.39 -0.16
C GLU A 80 -12.74 11.10 0.54
N ALA A 81 -12.67 11.27 1.85
CA ALA A 81 -13.69 12.01 2.59
C ALA A 81 -13.72 13.50 2.18
N GLU A 82 -12.55 14.13 2.07
CA GLU A 82 -12.42 15.50 1.58
C GLU A 82 -12.93 15.61 0.14
N TYR A 83 -12.49 14.73 -0.76
CA TYR A 83 -12.90 14.71 -2.15
C TYR A 83 -14.42 14.57 -2.31
N ARG A 84 -15.04 13.63 -1.60
CA ARG A 84 -16.51 13.46 -1.63
C ARG A 84 -17.22 14.70 -1.14
N ARG A 85 -16.78 15.28 -0.02
CA ARG A 85 -17.37 16.51 0.52
C ARG A 85 -17.33 17.65 -0.50
N GLU A 86 -16.18 17.84 -1.17
CA GLU A 86 -16.02 18.90 -2.17
C GLU A 86 -16.89 18.65 -3.41
N VAL A 87 -16.98 17.40 -3.88
CA VAL A 87 -17.85 17.03 -5.01
C VAL A 87 -19.32 17.22 -4.65
N ASP A 88 -19.75 16.75 -3.48
CA ASP A 88 -21.13 16.85 -3.01
C ASP A 88 -21.56 18.31 -2.84
N SER A 89 -20.65 19.18 -2.36
CA SER A 89 -20.92 20.62 -2.20
C SER A 89 -21.19 21.35 -3.53
N ARG A 90 -20.62 20.86 -4.64
CA ARG A 90 -20.75 21.43 -5.98
C ARG A 90 -21.76 20.69 -6.86
N CYS A 91 -22.28 19.56 -6.36
CA CYS A 91 -23.19 18.69 -7.09
C CYS A 91 -24.47 19.41 -7.53
N SER A 92 -25.05 20.24 -6.66
CA SER A 92 -26.28 20.99 -6.97
C SER A 92 -26.10 21.95 -8.14
N GLU A 93 -24.94 22.58 -8.29
CA GLU A 93 -24.66 23.52 -9.39
C GLU A 93 -24.54 22.79 -10.74
N VAL A 94 -24.01 21.57 -10.71
CA VAL A 94 -23.84 20.74 -11.91
C VAL A 94 -25.13 20.06 -12.33
N LEU A 95 -25.97 19.66 -11.37
CA LEU A 95 -27.23 18.95 -11.64
C LEU A 95 -28.23 19.76 -12.46
N VAL A 96 -28.17 21.10 -12.41
CA VAL A 96 -29.08 21.98 -13.17
C VAL A 96 -28.93 21.78 -14.68
N ASP A 97 -27.73 21.45 -15.14
CA ASP A 97 -27.41 21.34 -16.57
C ASP A 97 -27.39 19.89 -17.07
N LEU A 98 -27.62 18.92 -16.18
CA LEU A 98 -27.62 17.51 -16.54
C LEU A 98 -29.06 17.00 -16.76
N PRO A 99 -29.33 16.30 -17.88
CA PRO A 99 -30.66 15.79 -18.15
C PRO A 99 -31.00 14.60 -17.24
N GLY A 100 -32.21 14.62 -16.68
CA GLY A 100 -32.80 13.49 -15.97
C GLY A 100 -32.13 13.19 -14.62
N LYS A 101 -31.88 11.90 -14.36
CA LYS A 101 -31.19 11.41 -13.16
C LYS A 101 -29.81 10.87 -13.54
N PRO A 102 -28.78 11.74 -13.62
CA PRO A 102 -27.43 11.31 -13.98
C PRO A 102 -26.86 10.37 -12.92
N THR A 103 -25.94 9.49 -13.35
CA THR A 103 -25.20 8.63 -12.41
C THR A 103 -24.15 9.43 -11.66
N VAL A 104 -23.74 8.94 -10.48
CA VAL A 104 -22.69 9.57 -9.66
C VAL A 104 -21.41 9.84 -10.45
N LYS A 105 -21.01 8.91 -11.34
CA LYS A 105 -19.81 9.08 -12.18
C LYS A 105 -19.92 10.23 -13.17
N VAL A 106 -21.13 10.46 -13.71
CA VAL A 106 -21.37 11.56 -14.65
C VAL A 106 -21.34 12.89 -13.90
N ILE A 107 -21.93 12.94 -12.71
CA ILE A 107 -21.89 14.11 -11.84
C ILE A 107 -20.43 14.43 -11.46
N GLU A 108 -19.68 13.44 -10.99
CA GLU A 108 -18.26 13.59 -10.60
C GLU A 108 -17.41 14.10 -11.77
N ALA A 109 -17.60 13.56 -12.98
CA ALA A 109 -16.88 14.01 -14.17
C ALA A 109 -17.21 15.46 -14.55
N GLU A 110 -18.48 15.84 -14.49
CA GLU A 110 -18.90 17.19 -14.84
C GLU A 110 -18.50 18.22 -13.77
N VAL A 111 -18.49 17.84 -12.49
CA VAL A 111 -17.90 18.64 -11.40
C VAL A 111 -16.40 18.85 -11.65
N LEU A 112 -15.64 17.78 -11.94
CA LEU A 112 -14.21 17.90 -12.23
C LEU A 112 -13.90 18.75 -13.46
N LYS A 113 -14.81 18.79 -14.45
CA LYS A 113 -14.67 19.59 -15.67
C LYS A 113 -14.90 21.09 -15.42
N ARG A 114 -15.78 21.44 -14.49
CA ARG A 114 -16.15 22.83 -14.19
C ARG A 114 -15.30 23.47 -13.10
N PHE A 115 -14.82 22.65 -12.16
CA PHE A 115 -14.10 23.08 -10.97
C PHE A 115 -12.67 22.54 -10.99
N ASP A 116 -11.81 23.20 -11.78
CA ASP A 116 -10.41 22.83 -11.98
C ASP A 116 -9.62 22.77 -10.66
N GLU A 117 -10.05 23.49 -9.62
CA GLU A 117 -9.44 23.47 -8.30
C GLU A 117 -9.49 22.09 -7.63
N LEU A 118 -10.38 21.19 -8.07
CA LEU A 118 -10.46 19.81 -7.60
C LEU A 118 -9.44 18.88 -8.28
N GLY A 119 -8.84 19.31 -9.39
CA GLY A 119 -7.87 18.53 -10.15
C GLY A 119 -6.69 18.01 -9.30
N PRO A 120 -6.02 18.86 -8.48
CA PRO A 120 -4.97 18.42 -7.57
C PRO A 120 -5.42 17.36 -6.56
N LEU A 121 -6.62 17.51 -5.98
CA LEU A 121 -7.18 16.58 -5.00
C LEU A 121 -7.51 15.23 -5.65
N TYR A 122 -8.13 15.26 -6.83
CA TYR A 122 -8.39 14.06 -7.62
C TYR A 122 -7.11 13.33 -8.01
N LYS A 123 -6.07 14.07 -8.46
CA LYS A 123 -4.76 13.50 -8.76
C LYS A 123 -4.12 12.85 -7.54
N ARG A 124 -4.18 13.50 -6.37
CA ARG A 124 -3.66 12.92 -5.12
C ARG A 124 -4.39 11.64 -4.76
N ARG A 125 -5.71 11.61 -4.89
CA ARG A 125 -6.53 10.40 -4.68
C ARG A 125 -6.07 9.25 -5.59
N LEU A 126 -5.91 9.52 -6.90
CA LEU A 126 -5.45 8.50 -7.84
C LEU A 126 -4.06 7.97 -7.50
N GLN A 127 -3.12 8.84 -7.12
CA GLN A 127 -1.77 8.43 -6.69
C GLN A 127 -1.83 7.48 -5.49
N LEU A 128 -2.63 7.81 -4.47
CA LEU A 128 -2.77 6.98 -3.28
C LEU A 128 -3.41 5.63 -3.59
N LEU A 129 -4.42 5.59 -4.47
CA LEU A 129 -5.02 4.35 -4.96
C LEU A 129 -3.99 3.46 -5.68
N THR A 130 -3.21 4.02 -6.59
CA THR A 130 -2.16 3.26 -7.29
C THR A 130 -1.12 2.69 -6.32
N ILE A 131 -0.70 3.47 -5.32
CA ILE A 131 0.25 3.01 -4.30
C ILE A 131 -0.38 1.89 -3.45
N LYS A 132 -1.64 2.03 -3.04
CA LYS A 132 -2.39 1.01 -2.29
C LYS A 132 -2.41 -0.32 -3.04
N GLU A 133 -2.84 -0.32 -4.30
CA GLU A 133 -2.89 -1.53 -5.14
C GLU A 133 -1.51 -2.18 -5.29
N THR A 134 -0.46 -1.37 -5.46
CA THR A 134 0.91 -1.88 -5.55
C THR A 134 1.37 -2.56 -4.27
N LEU A 135 1.07 -1.96 -3.11
CA LEU A 135 1.43 -2.52 -1.81
C LEU A 135 0.64 -3.79 -1.47
N GLU A 136 -0.64 -3.84 -1.82
CA GLU A 136 -1.46 -5.06 -1.67
C GLU A 136 -0.93 -6.20 -2.52
N ALA A 137 -0.57 -5.93 -3.78
CA ALA A 137 0.04 -6.93 -4.66
C ALA A 137 1.35 -7.47 -4.06
N ARG A 138 2.21 -6.58 -3.54
CA ARG A 138 3.48 -6.99 -2.88
C ARG A 138 3.24 -7.83 -1.64
N ALA A 139 2.32 -7.42 -0.77
CA ALA A 139 1.99 -8.19 0.44
C ALA A 139 1.53 -9.62 0.07
N ARG A 140 0.69 -9.77 -0.95
CA ARG A 140 0.26 -11.08 -1.46
C ARG A 140 1.42 -11.90 -2.04
N ILE A 141 2.35 -11.28 -2.76
CA ILE A 141 3.54 -11.96 -3.29
C ILE A 141 4.38 -12.52 -2.13
N TYR A 142 4.66 -11.71 -1.10
CA TYR A 142 5.47 -12.14 0.03
C TYR A 142 4.81 -13.25 0.85
N GLU A 143 3.50 -13.17 1.06
CA GLU A 143 2.73 -14.22 1.74
C GLU A 143 2.74 -15.55 0.95
N ARG A 144 2.59 -15.49 -0.38
CA ARG A 144 2.68 -16.66 -1.26
C ARG A 144 4.08 -17.26 -1.26
N GLY A 145 5.11 -16.42 -1.36
CA GLY A 145 6.51 -16.84 -1.30
C GLY A 145 6.83 -17.56 0.01
N TYR A 146 6.41 -16.98 1.15
CA TYR A 146 6.53 -17.62 2.45
C TYR A 146 5.84 -18.99 2.49
N SER A 147 4.62 -19.06 1.99
CA SER A 147 3.81 -20.30 1.99
C SER A 147 4.45 -21.40 1.14
N ALA A 148 5.02 -21.06 -0.02
CA ALA A 148 5.72 -22.01 -0.89
C ALA A 148 6.95 -22.59 -0.19
N MET A 149 7.78 -21.71 0.41
CA MET A 149 8.96 -22.10 1.17
C MET A 149 8.61 -22.99 2.38
N SER A 150 7.58 -22.61 3.13
CA SER A 150 7.12 -23.39 4.29
C SER A 150 6.66 -24.79 3.90
N ARG A 151 5.93 -24.93 2.78
CA ARG A 151 5.47 -26.24 2.29
C ARG A 151 6.63 -27.14 1.88
N GLU A 152 7.62 -26.57 1.19
CA GLU A 152 8.80 -27.30 0.77
C GLU A 152 9.62 -27.80 1.97
N LEU A 153 9.81 -26.97 2.99
CA LEU A 153 10.50 -27.39 4.22
C LEU A 153 9.77 -28.56 4.89
N SER A 154 8.44 -28.45 5.04
CA SER A 154 7.62 -29.53 5.61
C SER A 154 7.64 -30.82 4.78
N ARG A 155 7.68 -30.72 3.45
CA ARG A 155 7.84 -31.90 2.56
C ARG A 155 9.14 -32.63 2.87
N ARG A 156 10.26 -31.91 2.95
CA ARG A 156 11.58 -32.48 3.26
C ARG A 156 11.64 -33.11 4.64
N GLU A 157 11.04 -32.47 5.64
CA GLU A 157 10.96 -33.03 7.00
C GLU A 157 10.16 -34.34 7.04
N MET A 158 9.10 -34.47 6.23
CA MET A 158 8.35 -35.72 6.13
C MET A 158 9.16 -36.81 5.42
N GLU A 159 9.85 -36.48 4.33
CA GLU A 159 10.72 -37.42 3.62
C GLU A 159 11.86 -37.94 4.51
N ALA A 160 12.48 -37.07 5.30
CA ALA A 160 13.53 -37.46 6.24
C ALA A 160 13.04 -38.38 7.37
N LYS A 161 11.74 -38.34 7.73
CA LYS A 161 11.14 -39.23 8.75
C LYS A 161 10.77 -40.62 8.21
N LEU A 162 10.68 -40.76 6.89
CA LEU A 162 10.32 -42.02 6.22
C LEU A 162 11.55 -42.85 5.82
N GLN A 163 12.75 -42.26 5.89
CA GLN A 163 14.05 -42.92 5.69
C GLN A 163 14.59 -43.49 7.00
#